data_AF-A0A5C9AG56-F1
#
_entry.id   AF-A0A5C9AG56-F1
#
_cell.length_a   1.000
_cell.length_b   1.000
_cell.length_c   1.000
_cell.angle_alpha   90.00
_cell.angle_beta   90.00
_cell.angle_gamma   90.00
#
_symmetry.space_group_name_H-M   'P 1'
#
loop_
_entity.id
_entity.type
_entity.pdbx_description
1 polymer ?
#
loop_
_entity_poly.entity_id
_entity_poly.type
_entity_poly.pdbx_seq_one_letter_code
_entity_poly.pdbx_strand_id
1 'polypeptide(L)'
;MNITGNVLVDKDKTADNAAEYFFDPSVGINVYGSDNNVTLDGKLTVVSDSEVTSRQSNLFDGSAEKTSGLVVIGDGNTVNMNGGLELIGEKNALADGSQVTSLRTGYSYTSVIVVSGESSVYLNGDTTISGEFPLGFAGVIRVQDKALLEIGSGATLTMQDIDSFEHHGTRTPELTYADSGAKIVNKGTVEIQNLGFAFVTGENTTGINSGTISLLQNGKDPAPSPIVLLATNGGSATNAGTITGKVTEQHSVFNKYSTGTSNSFIFNNDVSSITGLVAQSNSTIINTDSGIIDLYGRGSVGMLAIADSVMTPTY
;
A
#
# COMPACT_ATOMS: atom_id res chain seq x y z
N MET A 1 3.05 -20.21 18.83
CA MET A 1 3.36 -19.11 19.76
C MET A 1 2.13 -18.22 19.88
N ASN A 2 1.77 -17.77 21.08
CA ASN A 2 0.72 -16.77 21.27
C ASN A 2 1.29 -15.55 22.00
N ILE A 3 1.08 -14.36 21.45
CA ILE A 3 1.52 -13.06 21.99
C ILE A 3 0.25 -12.31 22.41
N THR A 4 0.04 -12.18 23.71
CA THR A 4 -1.20 -11.59 24.26
C THR A 4 -1.11 -10.09 24.51
N GLY A 5 0.10 -9.52 24.48
CA GLY A 5 0.36 -8.10 24.67
C GLY A 5 0.49 -7.34 23.35
N ASN A 6 0.53 -6.02 23.44
CA ASN A 6 0.87 -5.17 22.30
C ASN A 6 2.37 -5.25 22.00
N VAL A 7 2.72 -5.03 20.75
CA VAL A 7 4.11 -4.94 20.28
C VAL A 7 4.33 -3.55 19.70
N LEU A 8 5.35 -2.83 20.19
CA LEU A 8 5.77 -1.54 19.65
C LEU A 8 7.11 -1.71 18.94
N VAL A 9 7.19 -1.22 17.70
CA VAL A 9 8.42 -1.11 16.92
C VAL A 9 8.67 0.36 16.68
N ASP A 10 9.55 0.93 17.48
CA ASP A 10 9.90 2.35 17.45
C ASP A 10 11.38 2.50 17.83
N LYS A 11 12.10 3.35 17.11
CA LYS A 11 13.50 3.65 17.43
C LYS A 11 13.54 4.92 18.27
N ASP A 12 14.30 4.88 19.36
CA ASP A 12 14.49 6.05 20.21
C ASP A 12 15.26 7.16 19.47
N LYS A 13 14.52 8.17 18.99
CA LYS A 13 15.06 9.34 18.27
C LYS A 13 15.77 10.33 19.17
N THR A 14 15.67 10.15 20.49
CA THR A 14 16.29 11.02 21.50
C THR A 14 17.68 10.54 21.92
N ALA A 15 18.05 9.31 21.54
CA ALA A 15 19.36 8.77 21.84
C ALA A 15 20.49 9.53 21.11
N ASP A 16 21.61 9.75 21.80
CA ASP A 16 22.77 10.48 21.25
C ASP A 16 23.32 9.87 19.95
N ASN A 17 23.08 8.58 19.73
CA ASN A 17 23.49 7.82 18.55
C ASN A 17 22.34 7.53 17.57
N ALA A 18 21.15 8.13 17.73
CA ALA A 18 19.99 7.85 16.89
C ALA A 18 20.24 8.07 15.39
N ALA A 19 21.00 9.12 15.03
CA ALA A 19 21.37 9.40 13.64
C ALA A 19 22.27 8.33 13.01
N GLU A 20 23.12 7.66 13.81
CA GLU A 20 24.02 6.60 13.33
C GLU A 20 23.23 5.36 12.90
N TYR A 21 22.15 5.04 13.63
CA TYR A 21 21.32 3.85 13.42
C TYR A 21 20.02 4.11 12.66
N PHE A 22 19.85 5.31 12.10
CA PHE A 22 18.62 5.69 11.39
C PHE A 22 18.30 4.74 10.23
N PHE A 23 19.32 4.28 9.50
CA PHE A 23 19.15 3.38 8.36
C PHE A 23 19.21 1.89 8.71
N ASP A 24 19.53 1.55 9.95
CA ASP A 24 19.58 0.16 10.38
C ASP A 24 18.16 -0.41 10.40
N PRO A 25 17.96 -1.63 9.89
CA PRO A 25 16.64 -2.23 9.85
C PRO A 25 16.16 -2.58 11.26
N SER A 26 14.95 -2.15 11.60
CA SER A 26 14.22 -2.62 12.79
C SER A 26 13.08 -3.54 12.36
N VAL A 27 12.94 -4.68 13.03
CA VAL A 27 11.87 -5.65 12.77
C VAL A 27 11.16 -5.99 14.08
N GLY A 28 9.83 -5.90 14.11
CA GLY A 28 9.03 -6.28 15.28
C GLY A 28 8.91 -7.79 15.45
N ILE A 29 8.00 -8.40 14.70
CA ILE A 29 7.75 -9.85 14.72
C ILE A 29 8.41 -10.46 13.48
N ASN A 30 9.33 -11.38 13.70
CA ASN A 30 10.00 -12.12 12.65
C ASN A 30 9.70 -13.62 12.77
N VAL A 31 9.06 -14.19 11.75
CA VAL A 31 8.71 -15.61 11.66
C VAL A 31 9.49 -16.21 10.51
N TYR A 32 10.48 -17.04 10.83
CA TYR A 32 11.37 -17.66 9.85
C TYR A 32 11.35 -19.18 9.96
N GLY A 33 11.42 -19.86 8.81
CA GLY A 33 11.41 -21.31 8.70
C GLY A 33 10.05 -21.82 8.21
N SER A 34 9.67 -23.01 8.67
CA SER A 34 8.45 -23.67 8.18
C SER A 34 7.49 -24.06 9.30
N ASP A 35 6.20 -24.13 8.94
CA ASP A 35 5.13 -24.66 9.78
C ASP A 35 4.96 -23.96 11.15
N ASN A 36 5.38 -22.69 11.25
CA ASN A 36 5.16 -21.92 12.46
C ASN A 36 3.71 -21.44 12.54
N ASN A 37 3.11 -21.51 13.73
CA ASN A 37 1.81 -20.90 14.00
C ASN A 37 1.96 -19.81 15.06
N VAL A 38 1.72 -18.56 14.68
CA VAL A 38 1.83 -17.38 15.53
C VAL A 38 0.49 -16.68 15.61
N THR A 39 0.09 -16.29 16.81
CA THR A 39 -1.07 -15.44 17.03
C THR A 39 -0.62 -14.23 17.83
N LEU A 40 -1.05 -13.04 17.41
CA LEU A 40 -0.93 -11.80 18.14
C LEU A 40 -2.34 -11.32 18.48
N ASP A 41 -2.70 -11.40 19.76
CA ASP A 41 -3.99 -10.90 20.28
C ASP A 41 -3.97 -9.39 20.54
N GLY A 42 -2.78 -8.83 20.80
CA GLY A 42 -2.58 -7.38 20.92
C GLY A 42 -2.44 -6.66 19.57
N LYS A 43 -2.24 -5.35 19.62
CA LYS A 43 -1.95 -4.53 18.43
C LYS A 43 -0.44 -4.49 18.16
N LEU A 44 -0.05 -4.56 16.89
CA LEU A 44 1.31 -4.28 16.44
C LEU A 44 1.40 -2.82 15.98
N THR A 45 2.11 -1.99 16.73
CA THR A 45 2.36 -0.59 16.38
C THR A 45 3.77 -0.42 15.83
N VAL A 46 3.89 0.28 14.70
CA VAL A 46 5.13 0.56 14.00
C VAL A 46 5.21 2.07 13.79
N VAL A 47 6.31 2.66 14.25
CA VAL A 47 6.62 4.07 14.03
C VAL A 47 7.69 4.15 12.95
N SER A 48 7.46 5.00 11.95
CA SER A 48 8.39 5.22 10.84
C SER A 48 8.65 6.71 10.68
N ASP A 49 9.90 7.08 10.80
CA ASP A 49 10.33 8.47 10.74
C ASP A 49 10.88 8.86 9.35
N SER A 50 10.67 10.12 8.98
CA SER A 50 11.17 10.74 7.75
C SER A 50 11.89 12.04 8.09
N GLU A 51 13.17 12.11 7.72
CA GLU A 51 14.00 13.29 7.93
C GLU A 51 14.05 14.08 6.62
N VAL A 52 13.47 15.29 6.61
CA VAL A 52 13.37 16.15 5.42
C VAL A 52 14.18 17.44 5.52
N THR A 53 14.61 17.94 4.37
CA THR A 53 15.32 19.21 4.18
C THR A 53 14.70 20.02 3.05
N SER A 54 15.26 21.20 2.78
CA SER A 54 14.82 22.07 1.69
C SER A 54 14.73 21.32 0.35
N ARG A 55 13.63 21.57 -0.36
CA ARG A 55 13.37 20.98 -1.67
C ARG A 55 14.37 21.48 -2.70
N GLN A 56 14.86 20.56 -3.53
CA GLN A 56 15.79 20.85 -4.62
C GLN A 56 15.33 20.14 -5.89
N SER A 57 15.51 20.81 -7.04
CA SER A 57 15.09 20.24 -8.33
C SER A 57 15.79 18.90 -8.60
N ASN A 58 15.01 17.89 -9.00
CA ASN A 58 15.46 16.52 -9.30
C ASN A 58 16.11 15.75 -8.14
N LEU A 59 15.90 16.18 -6.89
CA LEU A 59 16.37 15.45 -5.71
C LEU A 59 15.20 15.09 -4.80
N PHE A 60 15.36 13.99 -4.06
CA PHE A 60 14.46 13.68 -2.96
C PHE A 60 14.59 14.71 -1.85
N ASP A 61 13.50 14.92 -1.11
CA ASP A 61 13.44 15.94 -0.06
C ASP A 61 14.07 15.50 1.26
N GLY A 62 14.56 14.26 1.34
CA GLY A 62 15.08 13.71 2.58
C GLY A 62 15.32 12.21 2.53
N SER A 63 15.43 11.62 3.71
CA SER A 63 15.70 10.21 3.92
C SER A 63 14.67 9.61 4.88
N ALA A 64 14.18 8.41 4.57
CA ALA A 64 13.22 7.71 5.41
C ALA A 64 13.86 6.54 6.15
N GLU A 65 13.35 6.27 7.34
CA GLU A 65 13.78 5.16 8.17
C GLU A 65 13.40 3.79 7.57
N LYS A 66 14.16 2.75 7.96
CA LYS A 66 13.84 1.36 7.67
C LYS A 66 13.28 0.62 8.88
N THR A 67 11.95 0.53 8.94
CA THR A 67 11.24 -0.22 9.98
C THR A 67 10.19 -1.16 9.38
N SER A 68 10.26 -2.45 9.74
CA SER A 68 9.24 -3.45 9.43
C SER A 68 8.52 -3.88 10.70
N GLY A 69 7.20 -4.05 10.62
CA GLY A 69 6.39 -4.59 11.71
C GLY A 69 6.45 -6.10 11.76
N LEU A 70 6.00 -6.74 10.67
CA LEU A 70 5.85 -8.19 10.56
C LEU A 70 6.61 -8.71 9.34
N VAL A 71 7.51 -9.67 9.55
CA VAL A 71 8.23 -10.37 8.50
C VAL A 71 7.99 -11.87 8.65
N VAL A 72 7.46 -12.51 7.61
CA VAL A 72 7.18 -13.95 7.55
C VAL A 72 7.85 -14.53 6.32
N ILE A 73 8.82 -15.42 6.52
CA ILE A 73 9.64 -16.00 5.44
C ILE A 73 9.75 -17.51 5.62
N GLY A 74 9.36 -18.22 4.56
CA GLY A 74 9.40 -19.69 4.45
C GLY A 74 8.00 -20.25 4.17
N ASP A 75 7.83 -21.56 4.31
CA ASP A 75 6.61 -22.25 3.86
C ASP A 75 5.78 -22.81 5.03
N GLY A 76 4.46 -22.81 4.89
CA GLY A 76 3.54 -23.36 5.89
C GLY A 76 3.37 -22.50 7.15
N ASN A 77 3.96 -21.30 7.22
CA ASN A 77 3.76 -20.43 8.36
C ASN A 77 2.36 -19.82 8.34
N THR A 78 1.74 -19.69 9.50
CA THR A 78 0.45 -19.03 9.69
C THR A 78 0.58 -17.98 10.79
N VAL A 79 0.23 -16.73 10.48
CA VAL A 79 0.20 -15.63 11.45
C VAL A 79 -1.19 -15.02 11.51
N ASN A 80 -1.78 -15.00 12.71
CA ASN A 80 -3.06 -14.36 12.99
C ASN A 80 -2.82 -13.05 13.74
N MET A 81 -3.17 -11.93 13.12
CA MET A 81 -3.07 -10.57 13.69
C MET A 81 -4.46 -10.15 14.19
N ASN A 82 -4.84 -10.62 15.36
CA ASN A 82 -6.18 -10.41 15.93
C ASN A 82 -6.40 -8.98 16.42
N GLY A 83 -5.36 -8.33 16.97
CA GLY A 83 -5.43 -6.92 17.34
C GLY A 83 -5.10 -5.94 16.22
N GLY A 84 -4.80 -6.43 15.00
CA GLY A 84 -4.48 -5.61 13.83
C GLY A 84 -3.10 -4.95 13.90
N LEU A 85 -2.96 -3.84 13.17
CA LEU A 85 -1.69 -3.13 12.99
C LEU A 85 -1.89 -1.61 13.02
N GLU A 86 -0.89 -0.87 13.47
CA GLU A 86 -0.85 0.58 13.37
C GLU A 86 0.49 1.02 12.79
N LEU A 87 0.44 1.76 11.69
CA LEU A 87 1.60 2.44 11.13
C LEU A 87 1.47 3.93 11.38
N ILE A 88 2.43 4.50 12.09
CA ILE A 88 2.50 5.92 12.43
C ILE A 88 3.68 6.52 11.69
N GLY A 89 3.41 7.51 10.83
CA GLY A 89 4.42 8.32 10.17
C GLY A 89 4.81 9.51 11.05
N GLU A 90 6.11 9.73 11.21
CA GLU A 90 6.69 10.90 11.85
C GLU A 90 7.62 11.65 10.90
N LYS A 91 7.85 12.93 11.20
CA LYS A 91 8.72 13.79 10.41
C LYS A 91 9.67 14.57 11.32
N ASN A 92 10.96 14.53 10.98
CA ASN A 92 12.03 15.27 11.66
C ASN A 92 12.06 14.99 13.17
N ALA A 93 11.94 13.71 13.55
CA ALA A 93 11.92 13.32 14.96
C ALA A 93 13.33 13.27 15.58
N LEU A 94 14.40 13.19 14.77
CA LEU A 94 15.77 13.29 15.28
C LEU A 94 16.07 14.67 15.86
N ALA A 95 16.80 14.69 16.99
CA ALA A 95 17.29 15.95 17.58
C ALA A 95 18.22 16.73 16.63
N ASP A 96 19.05 16.03 15.86
CA ASP A 96 19.84 16.57 14.74
C ASP A 96 19.82 15.59 13.56
N GLY A 97 18.87 15.79 12.64
CA GLY A 97 18.77 15.03 11.40
C GLY A 97 19.64 15.56 10.25
N SER A 98 20.51 16.55 10.45
CA SER A 98 21.20 17.24 9.36
C SER A 98 22.03 16.32 8.46
N GLN A 99 22.71 15.32 9.04
CA GLN A 99 23.45 14.31 8.28
C GLN A 99 22.50 13.37 7.52
N VAL A 100 21.47 12.87 8.20
CA VAL A 100 20.48 11.94 7.63
C VAL A 100 19.73 12.58 6.46
N THR A 101 19.21 13.79 6.64
CA THR A 101 18.51 14.57 5.60
C THR A 101 19.39 14.83 4.38
N SER A 102 20.69 15.09 4.57
CA SER A 102 21.62 15.42 3.49
C SER A 102 21.86 14.26 2.50
N LEU A 103 21.65 13.01 2.95
CA LEU A 103 21.80 11.82 2.12
C LEU A 103 20.69 11.68 1.08
N ARG A 104 19.51 12.28 1.32
CA ARG A 104 18.38 12.32 0.39
C ARG A 104 18.05 10.95 -0.22
N THR A 105 17.94 9.92 0.63
CA THR A 105 17.74 8.53 0.15
C THR A 105 16.36 8.30 -0.47
N GLY A 106 15.42 9.23 -0.30
CA GLY A 106 14.08 9.16 -0.85
C GLY A 106 13.14 8.25 -0.06
N TYR A 107 12.22 7.60 -0.79
CA TYR A 107 11.17 6.74 -0.25
C TYR A 107 11.67 5.74 0.81
N SER A 108 10.84 5.47 1.82
CA SER A 108 11.00 4.24 2.59
C SER A 108 10.53 3.08 1.73
N TYR A 109 11.48 2.27 1.25
CA TYR A 109 11.17 1.01 0.59
C TYR A 109 10.90 -0.13 1.59
N THR A 110 10.83 0.17 2.89
CA THR A 110 10.67 -0.84 3.92
C THR A 110 9.18 -1.15 4.07
N SER A 111 8.77 -2.29 3.53
CA SER A 111 7.42 -2.81 3.75
C SER A 111 7.22 -3.12 5.23
N VAL A 112 6.11 -2.65 5.79
CA VAL A 112 5.72 -2.88 7.18
C VAL A 112 5.30 -4.32 7.40
N ILE A 113 4.64 -4.93 6.42
CA ILE A 113 4.34 -6.35 6.40
C ILE A 113 5.02 -6.97 5.19
N VAL A 114 5.81 -8.02 5.43
CA VAL A 114 6.45 -8.83 4.39
C VAL A 114 6.05 -10.28 4.60
N VAL A 115 5.50 -10.90 3.56
CA VAL A 115 5.14 -12.32 3.55
C VAL A 115 5.71 -12.95 2.29
N SER A 116 6.56 -13.96 2.45
CA SER A 116 7.18 -14.71 1.34
C SER A 116 7.27 -16.19 1.68
N GLY A 117 7.19 -17.01 0.63
CA GLY A 117 6.99 -18.45 0.70
C GLY A 117 5.51 -18.80 0.86
N GLU A 118 5.16 -20.08 0.85
CA GLU A 118 3.79 -20.58 0.95
C GLU A 118 3.24 -20.43 2.39
N SER A 119 3.25 -19.19 2.88
CA SER A 119 2.85 -18.74 4.22
C SER A 119 1.63 -17.85 4.15
N SER A 120 0.88 -17.78 5.25
CA SER A 120 -0.38 -17.04 5.33
C SER A 120 -0.38 -16.06 6.49
N VAL A 121 -0.80 -14.82 6.21
CA VAL A 121 -1.07 -13.79 7.22
C VAL A 121 -2.53 -13.38 7.15
N TYR A 122 -3.18 -13.37 8.32
CA TYR A 122 -4.57 -12.96 8.49
C TYR A 122 -4.63 -11.69 9.33
N LEU A 123 -5.08 -10.58 8.73
CA LEU A 123 -5.40 -9.33 9.41
C LEU A 123 -6.84 -9.38 9.88
N ASN A 124 -7.04 -9.68 11.16
CA ASN A 124 -8.37 -9.92 11.74
C ASN A 124 -8.88 -8.73 12.57
N GLY A 125 -7.99 -7.84 13.01
CA GLY A 125 -8.32 -6.62 13.74
C GLY A 125 -8.16 -5.35 12.90
N ASP A 126 -8.27 -4.20 13.56
CA ASP A 126 -8.18 -2.90 12.91
C ASP A 126 -6.75 -2.55 12.51
N THR A 127 -6.56 -2.23 11.23
CA THR A 127 -5.30 -1.77 10.66
C THR A 127 -5.40 -0.28 10.33
N THR A 128 -4.54 0.54 10.92
CA THR A 128 -4.54 2.01 10.72
C THR A 128 -3.21 2.49 10.16
N ILE A 129 -3.26 3.42 9.20
CA ILE A 129 -2.09 4.13 8.68
C ILE A 129 -2.36 5.63 8.77
N SER A 130 -1.54 6.34 9.54
CA SER A 130 -1.76 7.75 9.89
C SER A 130 -0.45 8.50 10.13
N GLY A 131 -0.51 9.83 10.11
CA GLY A 131 0.61 10.72 10.45
C GLY A 131 1.30 11.33 9.23
N GLU A 132 2.59 11.60 9.37
CA GLU A 132 3.39 12.31 8.37
C GLU A 132 4.27 11.37 7.55
N PHE A 133 4.10 11.35 6.23
CA PHE A 133 4.96 10.58 5.31
C PHE A 133 5.45 11.46 4.15
N PRO A 134 6.23 12.51 4.45
CA PRO A 134 6.58 13.55 3.47
C PRO A 134 7.46 13.06 2.32
N LEU A 135 8.01 11.85 2.40
CA LEU A 135 8.81 11.20 1.35
C LEU A 135 8.03 10.16 0.56
N GLY A 136 6.72 10.00 0.83
CA GLY A 136 5.86 8.99 0.24
C GLY A 136 6.12 7.56 0.75
N PHE A 137 5.12 6.70 0.58
CA PHE A 137 5.21 5.27 0.90
C PHE A 137 4.32 4.46 -0.04
N ALA A 138 4.77 3.26 -0.41
CA ALA A 138 4.08 2.37 -1.35
C ALA A 138 4.45 0.92 -1.06
N GLY A 139 3.56 -0.03 -1.36
CA GLY A 139 3.82 -1.44 -1.06
C GLY A 139 4.12 -1.66 0.43
N VAL A 140 3.35 -0.98 1.30
CA VAL A 140 3.41 -1.12 2.76
C VAL A 140 3.28 -2.59 3.14
N ILE A 141 2.43 -3.31 2.41
CA ILE A 141 2.30 -4.75 2.54
C ILE A 141 2.82 -5.41 1.26
N ARG A 142 3.78 -6.31 1.41
CA ARG A 142 4.41 -7.06 0.33
C ARG A 142 4.15 -8.54 0.51
N VAL A 143 3.59 -9.18 -0.50
CA VAL A 143 3.18 -10.58 -0.50
C VAL A 143 3.78 -11.25 -1.73
N GLN A 144 4.65 -12.24 -1.55
CA GLN A 144 5.43 -12.83 -2.65
C GLN A 144 5.54 -14.34 -2.53
N ASP A 145 5.97 -14.99 -3.60
CA ASP A 145 6.37 -16.41 -3.61
C ASP A 145 5.27 -17.34 -3.07
N LYS A 146 4.06 -17.21 -3.63
CA LYS A 146 2.84 -17.95 -3.25
C LYS A 146 2.27 -17.64 -1.86
N ALA A 147 2.77 -16.62 -1.17
CA ALA A 147 2.21 -16.18 0.10
C ALA A 147 0.75 -15.71 -0.03
N LEU A 148 0.04 -15.77 1.08
CA LEU A 148 -1.31 -15.27 1.25
C LEU A 148 -1.35 -14.13 2.27
N LEU A 149 -2.02 -13.04 1.91
CA LEU A 149 -2.54 -12.05 2.84
C LEU A 149 -4.07 -12.02 2.76
N GLU A 150 -4.75 -12.15 3.89
CA GLU A 150 -6.19 -12.00 3.99
C GLU A 150 -6.57 -10.92 5.01
N ILE A 151 -7.40 -9.95 4.59
CA ILE A 151 -8.11 -9.02 5.49
C ILE A 151 -9.44 -9.70 5.84
N GLY A 152 -9.62 -10.05 7.11
CA GLY A 152 -10.78 -10.79 7.60
C GLY A 152 -12.08 -10.00 7.52
N SER A 153 -13.23 -10.69 7.54
CA SER A 153 -14.54 -10.06 7.33
C SER A 153 -14.98 -9.07 8.40
N GLY A 154 -14.41 -9.17 9.61
CA GLY A 154 -14.62 -8.20 10.69
C GLY A 154 -13.51 -7.16 10.81
N ALA A 155 -12.49 -7.22 9.96
CA ALA A 155 -11.32 -6.34 10.03
C ALA A 155 -11.54 -5.05 9.24
N THR A 156 -10.85 -4.00 9.68
CA THR A 156 -10.75 -2.74 8.95
C THR A 156 -9.30 -2.47 8.54
N LEU A 157 -9.11 -1.82 7.39
CA LEU A 157 -7.85 -1.20 6.99
C LEU A 157 -8.15 0.25 6.60
N THR A 158 -7.57 1.21 7.30
CA THR A 158 -7.83 2.64 7.05
C THR A 158 -6.54 3.43 6.82
N MET A 159 -6.60 4.33 5.84
CA MET A 159 -5.57 5.31 5.51
C MET A 159 -6.27 6.62 5.13
N GLN A 160 -6.78 7.34 6.14
CA GLN A 160 -7.52 8.61 5.97
C GLN A 160 -6.85 9.79 6.69
N ASP A 161 -6.03 9.51 7.71
CA ASP A 161 -5.39 10.54 8.54
C ASP A 161 -3.92 10.75 8.14
N ILE A 162 -3.70 11.06 6.85
CA ILE A 162 -2.38 11.38 6.30
C ILE A 162 -2.24 12.91 6.16
N ASP A 163 -1.19 13.44 6.79
CA ASP A 163 -0.93 14.88 6.87
C ASP A 163 -0.01 15.39 5.75
N SER A 164 0.98 14.57 5.36
CA SER A 164 1.85 14.84 4.22
C SER A 164 2.20 13.57 3.48
N PHE A 165 2.21 13.66 2.15
CA PHE A 165 2.57 12.60 1.22
C PHE A 165 3.14 13.26 -0.05
N GLU A 166 4.21 12.71 -0.62
CA GLU A 166 4.81 13.21 -1.85
C GLU A 166 5.05 12.07 -2.85
N HIS A 167 4.77 12.33 -4.12
CA HIS A 167 4.91 11.36 -5.22
C HIS A 167 6.16 11.60 -6.08
N HIS A 168 6.90 12.69 -5.85
CA HIS A 168 8.09 13.11 -6.61
C HIS A 168 7.89 13.03 -8.14
N GLY A 169 6.68 13.31 -8.62
CA GLY A 169 6.31 13.27 -10.04
C GLY A 169 6.21 11.86 -10.66
N THR A 170 6.28 10.79 -9.87
CA THR A 170 6.13 9.40 -10.34
C THR A 170 4.78 8.81 -9.94
N ARG A 171 4.40 7.70 -10.59
CA ARG A 171 3.25 6.90 -10.15
C ARG A 171 3.66 6.13 -8.91
N THR A 172 2.94 6.31 -7.81
CA THR A 172 3.15 5.51 -6.60
C THR A 172 2.43 4.17 -6.73
N PRO A 173 3.12 3.04 -6.47
CA PRO A 173 2.49 1.73 -6.36
C PRO A 173 1.40 1.72 -5.29
N GLU A 174 0.42 0.87 -5.47
CA GLU A 174 -0.67 0.65 -4.53
C GLU A 174 -0.18 0.27 -3.12
N LEU A 175 -1.08 0.40 -2.14
CA LEU A 175 -0.79 0.10 -0.74
C LEU A 175 -0.22 -1.31 -0.54
N THR A 176 -0.75 -2.27 -1.28
CA THR A 176 -0.35 -3.67 -1.23
C THR A 176 0.25 -4.12 -2.55
N TYR A 177 1.33 -4.91 -2.48
CA TYR A 177 2.05 -5.43 -3.64
C TYR A 177 2.08 -6.96 -3.57
N ALA A 178 1.64 -7.62 -4.65
CA ALA A 178 1.69 -9.06 -4.83
C ALA A 178 2.47 -9.46 -6.09
N ASP A 179 3.30 -10.50 -5.97
CA ASP A 179 4.10 -11.06 -7.07
C ASP A 179 4.36 -12.57 -6.88
N SER A 180 4.92 -13.23 -7.89
CA SER A 180 5.42 -14.61 -7.84
C SER A 180 4.38 -15.62 -7.34
N GLY A 181 3.13 -15.53 -7.83
CA GLY A 181 2.05 -16.44 -7.46
C GLY A 181 1.36 -16.12 -6.14
N ALA A 182 1.67 -14.98 -5.52
CA ALA A 182 1.05 -14.54 -4.27
C ALA A 182 -0.45 -14.23 -4.41
N LYS A 183 -1.14 -14.20 -3.27
CA LYS A 183 -2.57 -13.94 -3.18
C LYS A 183 -2.89 -12.89 -2.13
N ILE A 184 -3.66 -11.87 -2.52
CA ILE A 184 -4.25 -10.89 -1.61
C ILE A 184 -5.77 -11.06 -1.63
N VAL A 185 -6.39 -11.16 -0.46
CA VAL A 185 -7.84 -11.26 -0.30
C VAL A 185 -8.34 -10.19 0.66
N ASN A 186 -9.27 -9.35 0.22
CA ASN A 186 -10.05 -8.49 1.10
C ASN A 186 -11.43 -9.08 1.34
N LYS A 187 -11.76 -9.45 2.58
CA LYS A 187 -13.14 -9.77 3.02
C LYS A 187 -13.74 -8.70 3.93
N GLY A 188 -12.91 -7.81 4.47
CA GLY A 188 -13.28 -6.77 5.42
C GLY A 188 -13.59 -5.43 4.75
N THR A 189 -13.28 -4.36 5.47
CA THR A 189 -13.50 -2.98 5.01
C THR A 189 -12.17 -2.27 4.83
N VAL A 190 -11.91 -1.76 3.63
CA VAL A 190 -10.73 -0.97 3.29
C VAL A 190 -11.16 0.46 2.98
N GLU A 191 -10.59 1.44 3.66
CA GLU A 191 -10.87 2.87 3.45
C GLU A 191 -9.57 3.63 3.23
N ILE A 192 -9.28 3.98 1.98
CA ILE A 192 -8.01 4.58 1.55
C ILE A 192 -8.23 5.94 0.89
N GLN A 193 -7.21 6.80 0.93
CA GLN A 193 -7.22 8.08 0.23
C GLN A 193 -5.99 8.24 -0.64
N ASN A 194 -6.17 8.82 -1.83
CA ASN A 194 -5.14 9.19 -2.81
C ASN A 194 -4.22 8.05 -3.32
N LEU A 195 -4.28 6.87 -2.71
CA LEU A 195 -3.50 5.68 -3.03
C LEU A 195 -4.42 4.51 -3.36
N GLY A 196 -4.07 3.70 -4.36
CA GLY A 196 -4.80 2.49 -4.70
C GLY A 196 -4.60 1.34 -3.71
N PHE A 197 -5.42 0.29 -3.78
CA PHE A 197 -5.38 -0.80 -2.79
C PHE A 197 -4.34 -1.87 -3.13
N ALA A 198 -4.42 -2.49 -4.31
CA ALA A 198 -3.54 -3.62 -4.64
C ALA A 198 -2.93 -3.56 -6.04
N PHE A 199 -1.62 -3.77 -6.09
CA PHE A 199 -0.81 -4.01 -7.28
C PHE A 199 -0.46 -5.50 -7.36
N VAL A 200 -0.96 -6.18 -8.38
CA VAL A 200 -0.85 -7.63 -8.57
C VAL A 200 -0.10 -7.87 -9.87
N THR A 201 1.10 -8.44 -9.80
CA THR A 201 1.94 -8.70 -10.98
C THR A 201 2.38 -10.15 -11.08
N GLY A 202 2.61 -10.63 -12.31
CA GLY A 202 3.15 -11.97 -12.55
C GLY A 202 2.09 -13.06 -12.63
N GLU A 203 2.45 -14.14 -13.30
CA GLU A 203 1.57 -15.29 -13.50
C GLU A 203 1.14 -15.93 -12.17
N ASN A 204 -0.11 -16.38 -12.10
CA ASN A 204 -0.73 -16.99 -10.93
C ASN A 204 -0.85 -16.08 -9.70
N THR A 205 -0.46 -14.82 -9.80
CA THR A 205 -0.66 -13.84 -8.72
C THR A 205 -2.09 -13.29 -8.80
N THR A 206 -2.77 -13.21 -7.64
CA THR A 206 -4.20 -12.87 -7.58
C THR A 206 -4.52 -11.82 -6.52
N GLY A 207 -5.38 -10.85 -6.86
CA GLY A 207 -6.02 -9.93 -5.92
C GLY A 207 -7.53 -10.08 -5.94
N ILE A 208 -8.15 -10.31 -4.79
CA ILE A 208 -9.59 -10.56 -4.69
C ILE A 208 -10.21 -9.59 -3.69
N ASN A 209 -11.21 -8.82 -4.14
CA ASN A 209 -12.11 -8.10 -3.24
C ASN A 209 -13.42 -8.87 -3.09
N SER A 210 -13.76 -9.28 -1.87
CA SER A 210 -15.05 -9.84 -1.48
C SER A 210 -15.71 -9.04 -0.34
N GLY A 211 -15.04 -7.99 0.16
CA GLY A 211 -15.56 -7.05 1.14
C GLY A 211 -15.87 -5.69 0.52
N THR A 212 -15.55 -4.62 1.24
CA THR A 212 -15.74 -3.24 0.77
C THR A 212 -14.38 -2.55 0.62
N ILE A 213 -14.21 -1.80 -0.47
CA ILE A 213 -13.09 -0.87 -0.66
C ILE A 213 -13.65 0.51 -1.01
N SER A 214 -13.31 1.51 -0.20
CA SER A 214 -13.65 2.91 -0.42
C SER A 214 -12.39 3.71 -0.70
N LEU A 215 -12.35 4.41 -1.83
CA LEU A 215 -11.22 5.26 -2.24
C LEU A 215 -11.65 6.72 -2.40
N LEU A 216 -11.04 7.60 -1.62
CA LEU A 216 -11.20 9.06 -1.75
C LEU A 216 -10.00 9.67 -2.49
N GLN A 217 -10.21 10.26 -3.66
CA GLN A 217 -9.22 11.11 -4.32
C GLN A 217 -9.51 12.58 -3.99
N ASN A 218 -8.59 13.25 -3.31
CA ASN A 218 -8.70 14.63 -2.87
C ASN A 218 -7.47 15.47 -3.26
N GLY A 219 -7.53 16.79 -3.02
CA GLY A 219 -6.49 17.74 -3.43
C GLY A 219 -5.28 17.85 -2.49
N LYS A 220 -5.20 17.05 -1.42
CA LYS A 220 -4.01 17.05 -0.55
C LYS A 220 -2.79 16.47 -1.27
N ASP A 221 -3.02 15.61 -2.24
CA ASP A 221 -1.95 14.83 -2.84
C ASP A 221 -2.26 14.45 -4.30
N PRO A 222 -1.72 15.23 -5.25
CA PRO A 222 -1.96 14.97 -6.64
C PRO A 222 -1.01 13.85 -7.11
N ALA A 223 -1.34 12.58 -6.86
CA ALA A 223 -0.92 11.45 -7.71
C ALA A 223 -1.73 11.42 -9.02
N PRO A 224 -1.22 10.87 -10.13
CA PRO A 224 -2.05 10.53 -11.27
C PRO A 224 -2.97 9.36 -10.90
N SER A 225 -4.27 9.64 -10.79
CA SER A 225 -5.35 8.68 -10.99
C SER A 225 -5.18 7.32 -10.29
N PRO A 226 -5.40 7.21 -8.97
CA PRO A 226 -5.27 5.94 -8.26
C PRO A 226 -6.14 4.84 -8.88
N ILE A 227 -5.60 3.63 -8.87
CA ILE A 227 -6.26 2.42 -9.34
C ILE A 227 -6.57 1.57 -8.10
N VAL A 228 -7.84 1.19 -7.90
CA VAL A 228 -8.19 0.38 -6.72
C VAL A 228 -7.51 -0.99 -6.78
N LEU A 229 -7.69 -1.72 -7.90
CA LEU A 229 -7.03 -3.01 -8.15
C LEU A 229 -6.35 -3.00 -9.51
N LEU A 230 -5.03 -3.16 -9.54
CA LEU A 230 -4.23 -3.26 -10.76
C LEU A 230 -3.66 -4.68 -10.90
N ALA A 231 -4.01 -5.36 -12.00
CA ALA A 231 -3.38 -6.59 -12.45
C ALA A 231 -2.47 -6.33 -13.66
N THR A 232 -1.22 -6.78 -13.61
CA THR A 232 -0.25 -6.61 -14.71
C THR A 232 0.62 -7.85 -14.94
N ASN A 233 1.23 -7.96 -16.12
CA ASN A 233 2.19 -9.01 -16.49
C ASN A 233 1.71 -10.44 -16.20
N GLY A 234 0.48 -10.78 -16.60
CA GLY A 234 -0.11 -12.11 -16.36
C GLY A 234 -0.84 -12.26 -15.01
N GLY A 235 -0.88 -11.21 -14.19
CA GLY A 235 -1.64 -11.19 -12.94
C GLY A 235 -3.16 -11.19 -13.18
N SER A 236 -3.92 -11.41 -12.10
CA SER A 236 -5.38 -11.29 -12.16
C SER A 236 -5.97 -10.60 -10.94
N ALA A 237 -7.04 -9.82 -11.16
CA ALA A 237 -7.82 -9.23 -10.08
C ALA A 237 -9.32 -9.46 -10.24
N THR A 238 -10.00 -9.77 -9.14
CA THR A 238 -11.43 -10.06 -9.12
C THR A 238 -12.15 -9.19 -8.09
N ASN A 239 -13.23 -8.54 -8.50
CA ASN A 239 -14.18 -7.89 -7.61
C ASN A 239 -15.47 -8.71 -7.48
N ALA A 240 -15.74 -9.18 -6.27
CA ALA A 240 -16.95 -9.86 -5.86
C ALA A 240 -17.67 -9.17 -4.68
N GLY A 241 -17.12 -8.05 -4.21
CA GLY A 241 -17.72 -7.18 -3.20
C GLY A 241 -18.00 -5.78 -3.77
N THR A 242 -17.85 -4.76 -2.93
CA THR A 242 -18.14 -3.37 -3.30
C THR A 242 -16.86 -2.56 -3.42
N ILE A 243 -16.72 -1.83 -4.52
CA ILE A 243 -15.73 -0.78 -4.70
C ILE A 243 -16.48 0.54 -4.85
N THR A 244 -16.22 1.48 -3.95
CA THR A 244 -16.73 2.85 -4.03
C THR A 244 -15.58 3.82 -4.17
N GLY A 245 -15.72 4.80 -5.06
CA GLY A 245 -14.69 5.80 -5.29
C GLY A 245 -15.28 7.20 -5.41
N LYS A 246 -14.59 8.21 -4.88
CA LYS A 246 -15.03 9.60 -4.99
C LYS A 246 -13.86 10.53 -5.28
N VAL A 247 -13.94 11.28 -6.38
CA VAL A 247 -13.04 12.39 -6.66
C VAL A 247 -13.66 13.68 -6.11
N THR A 248 -13.03 14.30 -5.12
CA THR A 248 -13.47 15.57 -4.50
C THR A 248 -12.60 16.76 -4.87
N GLU A 249 -11.54 16.56 -5.64
CA GLU A 249 -10.65 17.63 -6.08
C GLU A 249 -11.36 18.58 -7.05
N GLN A 250 -11.81 19.74 -6.55
CA GLN A 250 -12.60 20.71 -7.34
C GLN A 250 -11.73 21.69 -8.14
N HIS A 251 -10.44 21.84 -7.81
CA HIS A 251 -9.57 22.88 -8.37
C HIS A 251 -8.70 22.44 -9.56
N SER A 252 -8.62 21.15 -9.88
CA SER A 252 -7.69 20.64 -10.91
C SER A 252 -8.35 20.40 -12.27
N VAL A 253 -8.30 21.41 -13.15
CA VAL A 253 -8.05 21.19 -14.58
C VAL A 253 -6.54 21.37 -14.77
N PHE A 254 -5.76 20.49 -14.15
CA PHE A 254 -4.31 20.50 -14.32
C PHE A 254 -3.97 19.59 -15.50
N ASN A 255 -3.48 20.17 -16.59
CA ASN A 255 -2.62 19.44 -17.52
C ASN A 255 -1.32 19.10 -16.77
N LYS A 256 -1.38 18.02 -16.00
CA LYS A 256 -0.37 17.66 -15.00
C LYS A 256 0.94 17.20 -15.62
N TYR A 257 0.87 16.78 -16.89
CA TYR A 257 2.01 16.58 -17.77
C TYR A 257 1.97 17.59 -18.92
N SER A 258 2.15 18.89 -18.61
CA SER A 258 2.39 19.90 -19.66
C SER A 258 3.67 19.65 -20.49
N THR A 259 4.37 18.53 -20.24
CA THR A 259 5.52 18.00 -20.97
C THR A 259 5.14 17.04 -22.11
N GLY A 260 3.85 16.75 -22.34
CA GLY A 260 3.41 15.96 -23.50
C GLY A 260 3.67 14.45 -23.40
N THR A 261 3.81 13.91 -22.19
CA THR A 261 3.98 12.48 -21.96
C THR A 261 2.68 11.90 -21.38
N SER A 262 1.72 11.58 -22.25
CA SER A 262 0.65 10.66 -21.88
C SER A 262 1.29 9.31 -21.54
N ASN A 263 1.13 8.82 -20.31
CA ASN A 263 1.54 7.45 -20.00
C ASN A 263 0.51 6.51 -20.61
N SER A 264 0.87 5.77 -21.66
CA SER A 264 -0.03 4.82 -22.35
C SER A 264 -0.61 3.74 -21.43
N PHE A 265 0.00 3.54 -20.25
CA PHE A 265 -0.45 2.60 -19.23
C PHE A 265 -1.35 3.25 -18.17
N ILE A 266 -1.65 4.54 -18.25
CA ILE A 266 -2.56 5.23 -17.32
C ILE A 266 -3.67 5.88 -18.15
N PHE A 267 -4.89 5.38 -18.00
CA PHE A 267 -6.04 6.02 -18.61
C PHE A 267 -6.28 7.37 -17.96
N ASN A 268 -6.38 8.41 -18.78
CA ASN A 268 -6.70 9.77 -18.37
C ASN A 268 -5.78 10.32 -17.28
N ASN A 269 -4.54 10.63 -17.67
CA ASN A 269 -3.54 11.25 -16.80
C ASN A 269 -3.55 12.79 -16.85
N ASP A 270 -4.50 13.38 -17.61
CA ASP A 270 -4.65 14.82 -17.82
C ASP A 270 -5.61 15.49 -16.82
N VAL A 271 -6.34 14.70 -16.01
CA VAL A 271 -7.23 15.21 -14.95
C VAL A 271 -7.15 14.32 -13.72
N SER A 272 -7.57 14.85 -12.56
CA SER A 272 -7.80 14.05 -11.37
C SER A 272 -8.89 13.01 -11.63
N SER A 273 -8.62 11.74 -11.35
CA SER A 273 -9.53 10.64 -11.66
C SER A 273 -9.33 9.44 -10.73
N ILE A 274 -10.17 8.42 -10.89
CA ILE A 274 -10.07 7.12 -10.19
C ILE A 274 -10.38 6.03 -11.20
N THR A 275 -9.66 4.91 -11.14
CA THR A 275 -10.07 3.69 -11.84
C THR A 275 -10.32 2.56 -10.84
N GLY A 276 -11.40 1.80 -11.02
CA GLY A 276 -11.73 0.65 -10.18
C GLY A 276 -10.78 -0.51 -10.43
N LEU A 277 -11.00 -1.27 -11.50
CA LEU A 277 -10.15 -2.42 -11.88
C LEU A 277 -9.38 -2.13 -13.16
N VAL A 278 -8.10 -2.52 -13.18
CA VAL A 278 -7.26 -2.40 -14.37
C VAL A 278 -6.54 -3.71 -14.66
N ALA A 279 -6.57 -4.16 -15.91
CA ALA A 279 -5.71 -5.22 -16.44
C ALA A 279 -4.74 -4.65 -17.49
N GLN A 280 -3.46 -4.98 -17.36
CA GLN A 280 -2.39 -4.57 -18.28
C GLN A 280 -1.48 -5.74 -18.66
N SER A 281 -0.90 -5.70 -19.85
CA SER A 281 0.16 -6.64 -20.26
C SER A 281 -0.21 -8.10 -20.05
N ASN A 282 -1.19 -8.60 -20.81
CA ASN A 282 -1.70 -9.98 -20.75
C ASN A 282 -2.35 -10.38 -19.40
N SER A 283 -3.02 -9.45 -18.74
CA SER A 283 -3.67 -9.70 -17.44
C SER A 283 -5.17 -9.86 -17.55
N THR A 284 -5.80 -10.32 -16.46
CA THR A 284 -7.26 -10.52 -16.40
C THR A 284 -7.89 -9.75 -15.25
N ILE A 285 -8.97 -9.03 -15.52
CA ILE A 285 -9.85 -8.47 -14.49
C ILE A 285 -11.28 -8.98 -14.62
N ILE A 286 -11.90 -9.29 -13.49
CA ILE A 286 -13.28 -9.80 -13.42
C ILE A 286 -14.07 -8.97 -12.42
N ASN A 287 -15.22 -8.47 -12.83
CA ASN A 287 -16.25 -8.01 -11.90
C ASN A 287 -17.38 -9.04 -11.95
N THR A 288 -17.57 -9.77 -10.85
CA THR A 288 -18.55 -10.85 -10.75
C THR A 288 -20.00 -10.31 -10.67
N ASP A 289 -21.00 -11.18 -10.74
CA ASP A 289 -22.43 -10.81 -10.69
C ASP A 289 -22.82 -10.11 -9.36
N SER A 290 -22.09 -10.41 -8.28
CA SER A 290 -22.27 -9.76 -6.98
C SER A 290 -21.37 -8.53 -6.80
N GLY A 291 -20.47 -8.26 -7.75
CA GLY A 291 -19.49 -7.19 -7.68
C GLY A 291 -20.10 -5.84 -8.04
N ILE A 292 -19.94 -4.85 -7.16
CA ILE A 292 -20.38 -3.46 -7.38
C ILE A 292 -19.16 -2.57 -7.55
N ILE A 293 -19.18 -1.72 -8.57
CA ILE A 293 -18.20 -0.64 -8.77
C ILE A 293 -18.98 0.67 -8.93
N ASP A 294 -18.92 1.52 -7.91
CA ASP A 294 -19.67 2.77 -7.84
C ASP A 294 -18.71 3.96 -7.66
N LEU A 295 -18.41 4.64 -8.78
CA LEU A 295 -17.39 5.68 -8.82
C LEU A 295 -18.01 7.04 -9.18
N TYR A 296 -17.69 8.05 -8.38
CA TYR A 296 -18.21 9.41 -8.52
C TYR A 296 -17.08 10.40 -8.77
N GLY A 297 -17.37 11.38 -9.61
CA GLY A 297 -16.47 12.49 -9.91
C GLY A 297 -15.93 12.47 -11.33
N ARG A 298 -14.84 13.20 -11.57
CA ARG A 298 -14.27 13.37 -12.92
C ARG A 298 -13.33 12.22 -13.27
N GLY A 299 -13.32 11.86 -14.55
CA GLY A 299 -12.39 10.86 -15.09
C GLY A 299 -12.57 9.43 -14.56
N SER A 300 -13.64 9.15 -13.82
CA SER A 300 -13.88 7.85 -13.20
C SER A 300 -14.07 6.75 -14.25
N VAL A 301 -13.34 5.65 -14.10
CA VAL A 301 -13.47 4.46 -14.94
C VAL A 301 -13.70 3.24 -14.06
N GLY A 302 -14.81 2.53 -14.28
CA GLY A 302 -15.12 1.33 -13.49
C GLY A 302 -14.10 0.21 -13.73
N MET A 303 -13.89 -0.16 -14.99
CA MET A 303 -12.98 -1.21 -15.41
C MET A 303 -12.22 -0.83 -16.68
N LEU A 304 -10.96 -1.21 -16.79
CA LEU A 304 -10.08 -0.92 -17.93
C LEU A 304 -9.19 -2.12 -18.26
N ALA A 305 -9.08 -2.48 -19.54
CA ALA A 305 -8.12 -3.47 -20.02
C ALA A 305 -7.30 -2.89 -21.18
N ILE A 306 -5.98 -3.05 -21.12
CA ILE A 306 -5.04 -2.55 -22.13
C ILE A 306 -3.91 -3.57 -22.38
N ALA A 307 -3.23 -3.46 -23.53
CA ALA A 307 -2.09 -4.31 -23.91
C ALA A 307 -2.40 -5.82 -23.77
N ASP A 308 -3.25 -6.32 -24.67
CA ASP A 308 -3.63 -7.74 -24.78
C ASP A 308 -4.25 -8.35 -23.52
N SER A 309 -4.88 -7.51 -22.69
CA SER A 309 -5.55 -7.92 -21.45
C SER A 309 -7.04 -8.16 -21.63
N VAL A 310 -7.61 -8.97 -20.73
CA VAL A 310 -9.03 -9.36 -20.76
C VAL A 310 -9.78 -8.73 -19.61
N MET A 311 -10.99 -8.27 -19.90
CA MET A 311 -11.97 -7.80 -18.93
C MET A 311 -13.26 -8.58 -19.08
N THR A 312 -13.82 -9.04 -17.96
CA THR A 312 -15.11 -9.72 -17.94
C THR A 312 -16.03 -9.06 -16.91
N PRO A 313 -17.00 -8.24 -17.35
CA PRO A 313 -18.18 -7.93 -16.54
C PRO A 313 -19.15 -9.11 -16.65
N THR A 314 -19.50 -9.73 -15.54
CA THR A 314 -20.59 -10.71 -15.52
C THR A 314 -21.87 -10.01 -15.03
N TYR A 315 -22.98 -10.24 -15.72
CA TYR A 315 -24.29 -9.60 -15.54
C TYR A 315 -25.34 -10.63 -15.15
#